data_AF-A0A2P5M8F5-F1
#
_entry.id   AF-A0A2P5M8F5-F1
#
_cell.length_a   1.000
_cell.length_b   1.000
_cell.length_c   1.000
_cell.angle_alpha   90.00
_cell.angle_beta   90.00
_cell.angle_gamma   90.00
#
_symmetry.space_group_name_H-M   'P 1'
#
loop_
_entity.id
_entity.type
_entity.pdbx_description
1 polymer ?
#
loop_
_entity_poly.entity_id
_entity_poly.type
_entity_poly.pdbx_seq_one_letter_code
_entity_poly.pdbx_strand_id
1 'polypeptide(L)'
;MKRLIFLFLIISFLPKDGFSYPQTEEDYRLLPPFCKARSTPGSPSYSAWDKRLGPNFIHIHHYCSALHCLNQARRTTPNSEKQHQQLFTDCLGGINYMESNSSSDFVLFPHIYVTKADIFTELKDYQDAVKYLNKAIEQNPKFTRAYIKLSDLYSKLNEKSLALETVKKGLAEKPSSTGLNKRLLKLQGKAATESKK
;
A
#
# COMPACT_ATOMS: atom_id res chain seq x y z
N MET A 1 -0.91 -48.47 42.29
CA MET A 1 -0.22 -47.97 41.09
C MET A 1 -0.88 -46.65 40.67
N LYS A 2 -0.28 -45.49 40.99
CA LYS A 2 -0.81 -44.17 40.60
C LYS A 2 -0.23 -43.80 39.23
N ARG A 3 -1.08 -43.65 38.21
CA ARG A 3 -0.67 -43.17 36.88
C ARG A 3 -0.45 -41.65 36.95
N LEU A 4 0.80 -41.22 36.80
CA LEU A 4 1.15 -39.81 36.60
C LEU A 4 0.77 -39.44 35.17
N ILE A 5 -0.20 -38.54 35.01
CA ILE A 5 -0.55 -37.94 33.71
C ILE A 5 0.37 -36.72 33.55
N PHE A 6 1.35 -36.83 32.67
CA PHE A 6 2.15 -35.69 32.23
C PHE A 6 1.33 -34.88 31.23
N LEU A 7 0.76 -33.76 31.68
CA LEU A 7 0.23 -32.72 30.82
C LEU A 7 1.40 -32.00 30.14
N PHE A 8 1.69 -32.38 28.89
CA PHE A 8 2.55 -31.58 28.03
C PHE A 8 1.81 -30.29 27.66
N LEU A 9 2.14 -29.19 28.34
CA LEU A 9 1.84 -27.84 27.88
C LEU A 9 2.65 -27.63 26.59
N ILE A 10 1.99 -27.82 25.44
CA ILE A 10 2.52 -27.40 24.14
C ILE A 10 2.49 -25.87 24.15
N ILE A 11 3.58 -25.25 24.63
CA ILE A 11 3.83 -23.84 24.37
C ILE A 11 4.19 -23.77 22.89
N SER A 12 3.18 -23.55 22.05
CA SER A 12 3.39 -23.21 20.65
C SER A 12 4.15 -21.88 20.63
N PHE A 13 5.47 -21.95 20.49
CA PHE A 13 6.27 -20.83 20.01
C PHE A 13 5.87 -20.61 18.56
N LEU A 14 4.77 -19.86 18.36
CA LEU A 14 4.54 -19.22 17.09
C LEU A 14 5.75 -18.31 16.85
N PRO A 15 6.45 -18.45 15.70
CA PRO A 15 7.47 -17.47 15.37
C PRO A 15 6.82 -16.09 15.48
N LYS A 16 7.53 -15.16 16.14
CA LYS A 16 7.19 -13.73 16.07
C LYS A 16 7.50 -13.30 14.64
N ASP A 17 6.66 -13.72 13.70
CA ASP A 17 6.74 -13.31 12.32
C ASP A 17 6.69 -11.79 12.31
N GLY A 18 7.61 -11.18 11.56
CA GLY A 18 7.79 -9.74 11.48
C GLY A 18 6.47 -9.06 11.14
N PHE A 19 5.86 -8.46 12.16
CA PHE A 19 4.59 -7.72 12.20
C PHE A 19 3.29 -8.54 12.22
N SER A 20 2.64 -8.47 13.39
CA SER A 20 1.33 -9.04 13.68
C SER A 20 0.22 -8.34 12.90
N TYR A 21 -0.81 -9.10 12.53
CA TYR A 21 -2.12 -8.56 12.10
C TYR A 21 -2.60 -7.46 13.07
N PRO A 22 -3.37 -6.44 12.65
CA PRO A 22 -3.91 -5.42 13.56
C PRO A 22 -4.65 -6.04 14.75
N GLN A 23 -4.25 -5.71 15.99
CA GLN A 23 -4.80 -6.32 17.21
C GLN A 23 -5.66 -5.34 18.03
N THR A 24 -5.29 -4.08 18.05
CA THR A 24 -5.88 -3.06 18.93
C THR A 24 -6.78 -2.09 18.15
N GLU A 25 -7.67 -1.39 18.84
CA GLU A 25 -8.47 -0.32 18.22
C GLU A 25 -7.60 0.77 17.58
N GLU A 26 -6.44 1.06 18.18
CA GLU A 26 -5.50 2.04 17.64
C GLU A 26 -4.87 1.56 16.33
N ASP A 27 -4.60 0.27 16.19
CA ASP A 27 -4.11 -0.31 14.92
C ASP A 27 -5.11 -0.08 13.80
N TYR A 28 -6.40 -0.31 14.07
CA TYR A 28 -7.47 -0.12 13.10
C TYR A 28 -7.77 1.34 12.79
N ARG A 29 -7.51 2.28 13.73
CA ARG A 29 -7.72 3.72 13.52
C ARG A 29 -6.91 4.29 12.36
N LEU A 30 -5.78 3.65 12.05
CA LEU A 30 -4.85 4.05 10.99
C LEU A 30 -5.05 3.28 9.69
N LEU A 31 -6.13 2.50 9.60
CA LEU A 31 -6.45 1.66 8.46
C LEU A 31 -7.79 2.07 7.85
N PRO A 32 -8.04 1.71 6.57
CA PRO A 32 -9.36 1.87 5.98
C PRO A 32 -10.45 1.15 6.79
N PRO A 33 -11.68 1.71 6.89
CA PRO A 33 -12.74 1.13 7.71
C PRO A 33 -13.09 -0.33 7.36
N PHE A 34 -12.88 -0.74 6.11
CA PHE A 34 -13.08 -2.13 5.69
C PHE A 34 -12.18 -3.11 6.45
N CYS A 35 -11.04 -2.69 6.99
CA CYS A 35 -10.14 -3.56 7.74
C CYS A 35 -10.76 -3.97 9.08
N LYS A 36 -11.36 -3.02 9.80
CA LYS A 36 -12.10 -3.31 11.04
C LYS A 36 -13.36 -4.11 10.76
N ALA A 37 -14.07 -3.80 9.67
CA ALA A 37 -15.22 -4.59 9.26
C ALA A 37 -14.82 -6.05 8.99
N ARG A 38 -13.73 -6.29 8.27
CA ARG A 38 -13.23 -7.63 7.95
C ARG A 38 -12.86 -8.44 9.20
N SER A 39 -12.44 -7.78 10.29
CA SER A 39 -12.09 -8.45 11.55
C SER A 39 -13.32 -8.80 12.42
N THR A 40 -14.55 -8.54 11.97
CA THR A 40 -15.77 -8.79 12.74
C THR A 40 -16.84 -9.58 11.96
N PRO A 41 -16.56 -10.86 11.58
CA PRO A 41 -17.51 -11.69 10.85
C PRO A 41 -18.90 -11.74 11.51
N GLY A 42 -19.95 -11.61 10.72
CA GLY A 42 -21.34 -11.61 11.19
C GLY A 42 -21.86 -10.26 11.69
N SER A 43 -21.01 -9.23 11.79
CA SER A 43 -21.48 -7.87 12.13
C SER A 43 -22.19 -7.18 10.95
N PRO A 44 -23.09 -6.21 11.20
CA PRO A 44 -23.68 -5.41 10.12
C PRO A 44 -22.64 -4.70 9.26
N SER A 45 -21.54 -4.24 9.86
CA SER A 45 -20.43 -3.60 9.15
C SER A 45 -19.73 -4.59 8.21
N TYR A 46 -19.47 -5.82 8.67
CA TYR A 46 -18.91 -6.88 7.83
C TYR A 46 -19.81 -7.13 6.62
N SER A 47 -21.11 -7.37 6.82
CA SER A 47 -22.06 -7.64 5.73
C SER A 47 -22.16 -6.47 4.74
N ALA A 48 -22.11 -5.23 5.23
CA ALA A 48 -22.13 -4.05 4.36
C ALA A 48 -20.88 -3.97 3.46
N TRP A 49 -19.70 -4.24 4.00
CA TRP A 49 -18.46 -4.23 3.23
C TRP A 49 -18.29 -5.43 2.33
N ASP A 50 -18.73 -6.62 2.76
CA ASP A 50 -18.78 -7.84 1.95
C ASP A 50 -19.64 -7.62 0.71
N LYS A 51 -20.85 -7.05 0.87
CA LYS A 51 -21.72 -6.68 -0.25
C LYS A 51 -21.07 -5.65 -1.19
N ARG A 52 -20.28 -4.72 -0.65
CA ARG A 52 -19.64 -3.64 -1.42
C ARG A 52 -18.40 -4.09 -2.20
N LEU A 53 -17.59 -4.95 -1.59
CA LEU A 53 -16.30 -5.38 -2.13
C LEU A 53 -16.37 -6.75 -2.81
N GLY A 54 -17.47 -7.48 -2.62
CA GLY A 54 -17.73 -8.74 -3.27
C GLY A 54 -16.84 -9.88 -2.76
N PRO A 55 -16.72 -10.99 -3.52
CA PRO A 55 -16.14 -12.24 -3.03
C PRO A 55 -14.68 -12.13 -2.58
N ASN A 56 -13.91 -11.17 -3.11
CA ASN A 56 -12.53 -10.95 -2.70
C ASN A 56 -12.42 -10.30 -1.30
N PHE A 57 -13.53 -9.84 -0.70
CA PHE A 57 -13.55 -9.26 0.65
C PHE A 57 -12.93 -10.20 1.69
N ILE A 58 -13.09 -11.51 1.54
CA ILE A 58 -12.52 -12.48 2.48
C ILE A 58 -10.98 -12.41 2.54
N HIS A 59 -10.32 -12.06 1.44
CA HIS A 59 -8.86 -12.01 1.34
C HIS A 59 -8.26 -10.69 1.85
N ILE A 60 -9.05 -9.61 1.97
CA ILE A 60 -8.50 -8.26 2.21
C ILE A 60 -7.77 -8.11 3.55
N HIS A 61 -7.93 -9.05 4.47
CA HIS A 61 -7.18 -9.08 5.72
C HIS A 61 -5.66 -9.14 5.45
N HIS A 62 -5.22 -9.72 4.33
CA HIS A 62 -3.83 -9.65 3.85
C HIS A 62 -3.43 -8.25 3.34
N TYR A 63 -4.35 -7.52 2.69
CA TYR A 63 -4.08 -6.12 2.36
C TYR A 63 -4.02 -5.25 3.62
N CYS A 64 -4.89 -5.49 4.59
CA CYS A 64 -4.90 -4.81 5.87
C CYS A 64 -3.63 -5.07 6.69
N SER A 65 -3.11 -6.30 6.70
CA SER A 65 -1.83 -6.61 7.33
C SER A 65 -0.67 -5.91 6.63
N ALA A 66 -0.65 -5.84 5.29
CA ALA A 66 0.37 -5.09 4.55
C ALA A 66 0.34 -3.58 4.84
N LEU A 67 -0.84 -2.97 4.91
CA LEU A 67 -1.00 -1.57 5.30
C LEU A 67 -0.52 -1.31 6.73
N HIS A 68 -0.85 -2.21 7.65
CA HIS A 68 -0.43 -2.12 9.04
C HIS A 68 1.09 -2.30 9.19
N CYS A 69 1.68 -3.28 8.51
CA CYS A 69 3.12 -3.47 8.40
C CYS A 69 3.80 -2.20 7.89
N LEU A 70 3.30 -1.61 6.79
CA LEU A 70 3.86 -0.41 6.21
C LEU A 70 3.80 0.80 7.18
N ASN A 71 2.71 0.93 7.93
CA ASN A 71 2.58 1.97 8.96
C ASN A 71 3.60 1.79 10.09
N GLN A 72 3.88 0.54 10.49
CA GLN A 72 4.88 0.24 11.51
C GLN A 72 6.30 0.47 11.00
N ALA A 73 6.64 -0.08 9.82
CA ALA A 73 7.95 0.08 9.19
C ALA A 73 8.34 1.57 9.06
N ARG A 74 7.40 2.44 8.69
CA ARG A 74 7.63 3.90 8.59
C ARG A 74 7.84 4.62 9.92
N ARG A 75 7.45 4.02 11.04
CA ARG A 75 7.65 4.57 12.40
C ARG A 75 8.86 3.98 13.09
N THR A 76 9.39 2.88 12.58
CA THR A 76 10.59 2.24 13.10
C THR A 76 11.82 2.97 12.58
N THR A 77 12.70 3.39 13.48
CA THR A 77 14.04 3.85 13.11
C THR A 77 14.93 2.62 12.93
N PRO A 78 15.35 2.27 11.70
CA PRO A 78 16.20 1.11 11.48
C PRO A 78 17.62 1.37 12.00
N ASN A 79 18.26 0.33 12.53
CA ASN A 79 19.66 0.37 12.96
C ASN A 79 20.66 0.11 11.83
N SER A 80 20.18 -0.30 10.65
CA SER A 80 20.98 -0.62 9.47
C SER A 80 20.13 -0.58 8.21
N GLU A 81 20.77 -0.37 7.05
CA GLU A 81 20.10 -0.47 5.75
C GLU A 81 19.50 -1.87 5.53
N LYS A 82 20.18 -2.93 6.01
CA LYS A 82 19.66 -4.29 5.95
C LYS A 82 18.36 -4.45 6.74
N GLN A 83 18.29 -3.89 7.94
CA GLN A 83 17.05 -3.90 8.72
C GLN A 83 15.96 -3.09 8.01
N HIS A 84 16.29 -1.90 7.49
CA HIS A 84 15.36 -1.10 6.69
C HIS A 84 14.77 -1.92 5.53
N GLN A 85 15.62 -2.56 4.73
CA GLN A 85 15.20 -3.42 3.62
C GLN A 85 14.29 -4.56 4.08
N GLN A 86 14.63 -5.22 5.20
CA GLN A 86 13.81 -6.31 5.74
C GLN A 86 12.41 -5.82 6.13
N LEU A 87 12.32 -4.71 6.89
CA LEU A 87 11.05 -4.15 7.36
C LEU A 87 10.05 -3.92 6.23
N PHE A 88 10.53 -3.39 5.09
CA PHE A 88 9.66 -3.12 3.94
C PHE A 88 9.42 -4.35 3.06
N THR A 89 10.40 -5.26 2.96
CA THR A 89 10.23 -6.52 2.21
C THR A 89 9.15 -7.40 2.83
N ASP A 90 9.09 -7.47 4.16
CA ASP A 90 8.07 -8.25 4.89
C ASP A 90 6.64 -7.80 4.55
N CYS A 91 6.44 -6.49 4.33
CA CYS A 91 5.13 -5.95 4.00
C CYS A 91 4.60 -6.39 2.62
N LEU A 92 5.45 -6.93 1.74
CA LEU A 92 5.04 -7.42 0.42
C LEU A 92 4.21 -8.71 0.51
N GLY A 93 4.35 -9.50 1.57
CA GLY A 93 3.69 -10.81 1.68
C GLY A 93 2.18 -10.73 1.52
N GLY A 94 1.54 -9.80 2.24
CA GLY A 94 0.09 -9.59 2.16
C GLY A 94 -0.37 -9.08 0.78
N ILE A 95 0.45 -8.27 0.12
CA ILE A 95 0.15 -7.78 -1.24
C ILE A 95 0.26 -8.91 -2.27
N ASN A 96 1.35 -9.68 -2.21
CA ASN A 96 1.56 -10.80 -3.12
C ASN A 96 0.45 -11.85 -2.97
N TYR A 97 -0.01 -12.10 -1.75
CA TYR A 97 -1.17 -12.96 -1.52
C TYR A 97 -2.42 -12.42 -2.24
N MET A 98 -2.72 -11.12 -2.11
CA MET A 98 -3.88 -10.52 -2.78
C MET A 98 -3.79 -10.65 -4.30
N GLU A 99 -2.61 -10.42 -4.90
CA GLU A 99 -2.40 -10.59 -6.34
C GLU A 99 -2.63 -12.03 -6.82
N SER A 100 -2.25 -13.02 -6.03
CA SER A 100 -2.39 -14.44 -6.41
C SER A 100 -3.78 -15.02 -6.13
N ASN A 101 -4.56 -14.43 -5.21
CA ASN A 101 -5.79 -15.04 -4.69
C ASN A 101 -7.04 -14.18 -4.90
N SER A 102 -6.94 -13.02 -5.54
CA SER A 102 -8.09 -12.18 -5.87
C SER A 102 -8.27 -12.07 -7.37
N SER A 103 -9.52 -11.99 -7.84
CA SER A 103 -9.81 -11.71 -9.25
C SER A 103 -9.16 -10.40 -9.69
N SER A 104 -8.50 -10.39 -10.86
CA SER A 104 -7.68 -9.26 -11.35
C SER A 104 -8.44 -7.95 -11.55
N ASP A 105 -9.77 -7.99 -11.63
CA ASP A 105 -10.68 -6.85 -11.71
C ASP A 105 -11.13 -6.31 -10.34
N PHE A 106 -10.56 -6.83 -9.24
CA PHE A 106 -10.93 -6.41 -7.89
C PHE A 106 -10.75 -4.91 -7.69
N VAL A 107 -11.81 -4.23 -7.22
CA VAL A 107 -11.89 -2.77 -7.10
C VAL A 107 -10.78 -2.12 -6.28
N LEU A 108 -10.13 -2.86 -5.38
CA LEU A 108 -9.02 -2.35 -4.57
C LEU A 108 -7.65 -2.47 -5.24
N PHE A 109 -7.50 -3.14 -6.40
CA PHE A 109 -6.19 -3.30 -7.04
C PHE A 109 -5.45 -2.00 -7.33
N PRO A 110 -6.09 -0.89 -7.78
CA PRO A 110 -5.39 0.40 -7.90
C PRO A 110 -4.76 0.85 -6.57
N HIS A 111 -5.42 0.63 -5.44
CA HIS A 111 -4.90 0.96 -4.11
C HIS A 111 -3.78 0.00 -3.69
N ILE A 112 -3.97 -1.30 -3.90
CA ILE A 112 -2.98 -2.34 -3.60
C ILE A 112 -1.68 -2.09 -4.39
N TYR A 113 -1.78 -1.78 -5.69
CA TYR A 113 -0.63 -1.47 -6.53
C TYR A 113 0.08 -0.17 -6.14
N VAL A 114 -0.65 0.89 -5.77
CA VAL A 114 -0.03 2.09 -5.18
C VAL A 114 0.67 1.76 -3.86
N THR A 115 0.10 0.91 -3.01
CA THR A 115 0.77 0.47 -1.76
C THR A 115 2.03 -0.32 -2.07
N LYS A 116 2.01 -1.22 -3.07
CA LYS A 116 3.18 -1.99 -3.48
C LYS A 116 4.28 -1.08 -4.01
N ALA A 117 3.92 -0.11 -4.84
CA ALA A 117 4.87 0.89 -5.33
C ALA A 117 5.44 1.78 -4.22
N ASP A 118 4.63 2.13 -3.21
CA ASP A 118 5.10 2.82 -2.02
C ASP A 118 6.17 1.96 -1.31
N ILE A 119 5.96 0.66 -1.14
CA ILE A 119 6.95 -0.26 -0.54
C ILE A 119 8.23 -0.30 -1.38
N PHE A 120 8.13 -0.48 -2.69
CA PHE A 120 9.32 -0.47 -3.57
C PHE A 120 10.07 0.86 -3.56
N THR A 121 9.36 1.98 -3.41
CA THR A 121 9.97 3.31 -3.27
C THR A 121 10.81 3.41 -2.00
N GLU A 122 10.35 2.81 -0.90
CA GLU A 122 11.08 2.76 0.39
C GLU A 122 12.28 1.81 0.30
N LEU A 123 12.17 0.74 -0.51
CA LEU A 123 13.26 -0.17 -0.87
C LEU A 123 14.24 0.42 -1.90
N LYS A 124 13.99 1.63 -2.41
CA LYS A 124 14.73 2.29 -3.49
C LYS A 124 14.73 1.51 -4.83
N ASP A 125 13.85 0.52 -4.98
CA ASP A 125 13.59 -0.16 -6.25
C ASP A 125 12.60 0.67 -7.07
N TYR A 126 13.12 1.70 -7.73
CA TYR A 126 12.29 2.63 -8.47
C TYR A 126 11.71 2.02 -9.76
N GLN A 127 12.34 0.97 -10.30
CA GLN A 127 11.83 0.30 -11.50
C GLN A 127 10.52 -0.42 -11.19
N ASP A 128 10.48 -1.24 -10.13
CA ASP A 128 9.25 -1.89 -9.73
C ASP A 128 8.21 -0.88 -9.19
N ALA A 129 8.65 0.19 -8.51
CA ALA A 129 7.73 1.26 -8.10
C ALA A 129 7.00 1.89 -9.30
N VAL A 130 7.71 2.24 -10.38
CA VAL A 130 7.12 2.76 -11.62
C VAL A 130 6.17 1.73 -12.25
N LYS A 131 6.59 0.47 -12.34
CA LYS A 131 5.79 -0.62 -12.90
C LYS A 131 4.43 -0.76 -12.20
N TYR A 132 4.41 -0.81 -10.86
CA TYR A 132 3.15 -0.96 -10.13
C TYR A 132 2.30 0.32 -10.13
N LEU A 133 2.90 1.51 -10.24
CA LEU A 133 2.12 2.74 -10.46
C LEU A 133 1.43 2.74 -11.83
N ASN A 134 2.10 2.25 -12.88
CA ASN A 134 1.49 2.07 -14.19
C ASN A 134 0.38 1.01 -14.16
N LYS A 135 0.58 -0.13 -13.49
CA LYS A 135 -0.50 -1.12 -13.27
C LYS A 135 -1.72 -0.48 -12.57
N ALA A 136 -1.50 0.39 -11.57
CA ALA A 136 -2.60 1.08 -10.89
C ALA A 136 -3.37 2.02 -11.84
N ILE A 137 -2.67 2.69 -12.75
CA ILE A 137 -3.25 3.56 -13.78
C ILE A 137 -4.03 2.72 -14.81
N GLU A 138 -3.47 1.61 -15.29
CA GLU A 138 -4.12 0.71 -16.24
C GLU A 138 -5.43 0.14 -15.67
N GLN A 139 -5.43 -0.25 -14.39
CA GLN A 139 -6.63 -0.74 -13.70
C GLN A 139 -7.70 0.33 -13.52
N ASN A 140 -7.29 1.57 -13.29
CA ASN A 140 -8.22 2.69 -13.14
C ASN A 140 -7.58 4.01 -13.59
N PRO A 141 -7.78 4.43 -14.85
CA PRO A 141 -7.25 5.68 -15.39
C PRO A 141 -7.73 6.92 -14.63
N LYS A 142 -8.85 6.82 -13.90
CA LYS A 142 -9.40 7.93 -13.10
C LYS A 142 -8.79 7.99 -11.69
N PHE A 143 -7.91 7.06 -11.32
CA PHE A 143 -7.28 6.99 -10.01
C PHE A 143 -6.08 7.95 -9.89
N THR A 144 -6.40 9.21 -9.60
CA THR A 144 -5.44 10.33 -9.54
C THR A 144 -4.25 10.09 -8.61
N ARG A 145 -4.40 9.29 -7.55
CA ARG A 145 -3.33 8.99 -6.61
C ARG A 145 -2.13 8.30 -7.28
N ALA A 146 -2.37 7.43 -8.27
CA ALA A 146 -1.28 6.75 -8.98
C ALA A 146 -0.46 7.73 -9.82
N TYR A 147 -1.10 8.63 -10.57
CA TYR A 147 -0.43 9.70 -11.31
C TYR A 147 0.36 10.65 -10.40
N ILE A 148 -0.22 11.03 -9.26
CA ILE A 148 0.48 11.87 -8.26
C ILE A 148 1.75 11.19 -7.81
N LYS A 149 1.67 9.93 -7.37
CA LYS A 149 2.81 9.15 -6.89
C LYS A 149 3.88 8.96 -7.97
N LEU A 150 3.47 8.66 -9.20
CA LEU A 150 4.39 8.49 -10.32
C LEU A 150 5.10 9.79 -10.68
N SER A 151 4.37 10.91 -10.73
CA SER A 151 4.98 12.22 -10.97
C SER A 151 5.93 12.67 -9.87
N ASP A 152 5.59 12.39 -8.60
CA ASP A 152 6.45 12.70 -7.45
C ASP A 152 7.72 11.82 -7.49
N LEU A 153 7.60 10.55 -7.90
CA LEU A 153 8.73 9.65 -8.08
C LEU A 153 9.65 10.11 -9.21
N TYR A 154 9.12 10.41 -10.41
CA TYR A 154 9.93 10.97 -11.49
C TYR A 154 10.61 12.28 -11.09
N SER A 155 9.91 13.15 -10.34
CA SER A 155 10.51 14.37 -9.81
C SER A 155 11.67 14.08 -8.85
N LYS A 156 11.57 13.04 -8.01
CA LYS A 156 12.65 12.60 -7.10
C LYS A 156 13.86 12.08 -7.87
N LEU A 157 13.63 11.48 -9.04
CA LEU A 157 14.67 10.98 -9.94
C LEU A 157 15.25 12.04 -10.89
N ASN A 158 14.85 13.32 -10.72
CA ASN A 158 15.19 14.43 -11.62
C ASN A 158 14.66 14.26 -13.07
N GLU A 159 13.72 13.35 -13.30
CA GLU A 159 13.06 13.11 -14.58
C GLU A 159 11.87 14.07 -14.78
N LYS A 160 12.17 15.37 -14.85
CA LYS A 160 11.15 16.44 -14.86
C LYS A 160 10.17 16.35 -16.04
N SER A 161 10.65 15.93 -17.21
CA SER A 161 9.83 15.73 -18.42
C SER A 161 8.76 14.65 -18.19
N LEU A 162 9.17 13.48 -17.70
CA LEU A 162 8.28 12.36 -17.38
C LEU A 162 7.30 12.73 -16.27
N ALA A 163 7.74 13.47 -15.25
CA ALA A 163 6.87 13.97 -14.21
C ALA A 163 5.76 14.87 -14.77
N LEU A 164 6.11 15.83 -15.65
CA LEU A 164 5.17 16.75 -16.27
C LEU A 164 4.18 16.02 -17.20
N GLU A 165 4.68 15.08 -18.00
CA GLU A 165 3.83 14.25 -18.87
C GLU A 165 2.82 13.43 -18.04
N THR A 166 3.29 12.81 -16.96
CA THR A 166 2.44 12.04 -16.04
C THR A 166 1.33 12.90 -15.44
N VAL A 167 1.65 14.11 -15.00
CA VAL A 167 0.65 15.05 -14.45
C VAL A 167 -0.37 15.44 -15.52
N LYS A 168 0.07 15.75 -16.75
CA LYS A 168 -0.83 16.09 -17.86
C LYS A 168 -1.75 14.94 -18.22
N LYS A 169 -1.24 13.70 -18.28
CA LYS A 169 -2.05 12.49 -18.49
C LYS A 169 -3.12 12.34 -17.40
N GLY A 170 -2.75 12.48 -16.13
CA GLY A 170 -3.71 12.39 -15.03
C GLY A 170 -4.76 13.52 -15.04
N LEU A 171 -4.40 14.73 -15.49
CA LEU A 171 -5.32 15.85 -15.64
C LEU A 171 -6.26 15.67 -16.84
N ALA A 172 -5.86 14.95 -17.89
CA ALA A 172 -6.78 14.59 -18.96
C ALA A 172 -7.91 13.68 -18.44
N GLU A 173 -7.60 12.75 -17.55
CA GLU A 173 -8.58 11.84 -16.92
C GLU A 173 -9.43 12.53 -15.84
N LYS A 174 -8.82 13.46 -15.08
CA LYS A 174 -9.45 14.21 -13.99
C LYS A 174 -8.99 15.68 -13.97
N PRO A 175 -9.58 16.56 -14.80
CA PRO A 175 -9.15 17.95 -14.93
C PRO A 175 -9.23 18.78 -13.63
N SER A 176 -10.18 18.47 -12.75
CA SER A 176 -10.39 19.17 -11.48
C SER A 176 -9.54 18.62 -10.32
N SER A 177 -8.55 17.76 -10.58
CA SER A 177 -7.71 17.17 -9.54
C SER A 177 -6.77 18.21 -8.90
N THR A 178 -7.13 18.69 -7.70
CA THR A 178 -6.30 19.62 -6.90
C THR A 178 -4.88 19.11 -6.69
N GLY A 179 -4.72 17.81 -6.43
CA GLY A 179 -3.41 17.20 -6.19
C GLY A 179 -2.50 17.30 -7.41
N LEU A 180 -3.04 17.01 -8.60
CA LEU A 180 -2.30 17.08 -9.86
C LEU A 180 -2.02 18.54 -10.27
N ASN A 181 -2.98 19.44 -10.13
CA ASN A 181 -2.78 20.86 -10.40
C ASN A 181 -1.66 21.46 -9.52
N LYS A 182 -1.57 21.07 -8.24
CA LYS A 182 -0.46 21.46 -7.36
C LYS A 182 0.90 20.99 -7.89
N ARG A 183 1.00 19.76 -8.41
CA ARG A 183 2.25 19.25 -9.00
C ARG A 183 2.58 19.97 -10.30
N LEU A 184 1.59 20.24 -11.15
CA LEU A 184 1.77 20.97 -12.40
C LEU A 184 2.41 22.34 -12.16
N LEU A 185 1.84 23.13 -11.25
CA LEU A 185 2.35 24.45 -10.89
C LEU A 185 3.79 24.38 -10.33
N LYS A 186 4.08 23.39 -9.47
CA LYS A 186 5.43 23.18 -8.92
C LYS A 186 6.46 22.85 -10.01
N LEU A 187 6.10 22.00 -10.97
CA LEU A 187 6.98 21.58 -12.06
C LEU A 187 7.25 22.71 -13.07
N GLN A 188 6.24 23.54 -13.35
CA GLN A 188 6.36 24.70 -14.23
C GLN A 188 7.09 25.86 -13.55
N GLY A 189 6.81 26.15 -12.28
CA GLY A 189 7.46 27.21 -11.51
C GLY A 189 8.97 27.03 -11.38
N LYS A 190 9.46 25.79 -11.25
CA LYS A 190 10.91 25.49 -11.28
C LYS A 190 11.57 25.77 -12.63
N ALA A 191 10.84 25.64 -13.74
CA ALA A 191 11.40 25.90 -15.07
C ALA A 191 11.73 27.38 -15.29
N ALA A 192 10.92 28.30 -14.74
CA ALA A 192 11.12 29.74 -14.88
C ALA A 192 12.35 30.28 -14.10
N THR A 193 12.79 29.54 -13.07
CA THR A 193 13.98 29.89 -12.28
C THR A 193 15.28 29.29 -12.83
N GLU A 194 15.20 28.17 -13.55
CA GLU A 194 16.36 27.50 -14.16
C GLU A 194 16.76 28.14 -15.49
N SER A 195 15.85 28.81 -16.21
CA SER A 195 16.15 29.53 -17.46
C SER A 195 16.72 30.94 -17.26
N LYS A 196 17.00 31.34 -16.01
CA LYS A 196 17.51 32.68 -15.64
C LYS A 196 18.90 32.63 -14.98
N LYS A 197 19.57 31.48 -15.01
CA LYS A 197 20.99 31.31 -14.65
C LYS A 197 21.76 30.97 -15.91
#